data_AF-A0A7Y5IYW6-F1
#
_entry.id   AF-A0A7Y5IYW6-F1
#
_cell.length_a   1.000
_cell.length_b   1.000
_cell.length_c   1.000
_cell.angle_alpha   90.00
_cell.angle_beta   90.00
_cell.angle_gamma   90.00
#
_symmetry.space_group_name_H-M   'P 1'
#
loop_
_entity.id
_entity.type
_entity.pdbx_description
1 polymer ?
#
loop_
_entity_poly.entity_id
_entity_poly.type
_entity_poly.pdbx_seq_one_letter_code
_entity_poly.pdbx_strand_id
1 'polypeptide(L)'
;MGYRQESNGDNTTRSITGIVVMVVFFIGLFIIARFVLKLLYWLSPLLFIGAIILDYKTVVGYGQWLVNLVKRNTGMGILAIVGSLIFFPFVSAYLLGKAYLSKKSKDIQEEQRRHREGDLIDYEEMDSRPLEFPEMERRRRSSEEDDLLV
;
A
#
# COMPACT_ATOMS: atom_id res chain seq x y z
N MET A 1 70.26 -35.14 3.88
CA MET A 1 68.82 -35.08 3.53
C MET A 1 68.11 -34.35 4.64
N GLY A 2 67.65 -33.12 4.41
CA GLY A 2 66.96 -32.31 5.42
C GLY A 2 65.46 -32.29 5.14
N TYR A 3 64.65 -32.77 6.08
CA TYR A 3 63.21 -32.60 6.05
C TYR A 3 62.88 -31.18 6.52
N ARG A 4 62.48 -30.32 5.57
CA ARG A 4 61.97 -28.99 5.88
C ARG A 4 60.60 -29.17 6.54
N GLN A 5 60.51 -28.90 7.83
CA GLN A 5 59.21 -28.76 8.51
C GLN A 5 58.51 -27.54 7.93
N GLU A 6 57.42 -27.79 7.21
CA GLU A 6 56.51 -26.77 6.71
C GLU A 6 55.69 -26.23 7.89
N SER A 7 55.85 -24.93 8.20
CA SER A 7 55.19 -24.32 9.35
C SER A 7 53.70 -24.14 9.07
N ASN A 8 52.88 -25.05 9.59
CA ASN A 8 51.41 -24.98 9.66
C ASN A 8 50.86 -23.82 10.55
N GLY A 9 51.67 -22.80 10.86
CA GLY A 9 51.27 -21.66 11.68
C GLY A 9 50.47 -20.60 10.92
N ASP A 10 50.79 -20.39 9.64
CA ASP A 10 50.23 -19.30 8.83
C ASP A 10 48.83 -19.60 8.26
N ASN A 11 48.55 -20.86 7.95
CA ASN A 11 47.24 -21.29 7.43
C ASN A 11 46.19 -21.38 8.55
N THR A 12 46.54 -21.91 9.73
CA THR A 12 45.64 -21.98 10.89
C THR A 12 45.30 -20.60 11.45
N THR A 13 46.28 -19.71 11.59
CA THR A 13 46.04 -18.33 12.09
C THR A 13 45.18 -17.50 11.14
N ARG A 14 45.38 -17.61 9.81
CA ARG A 14 44.49 -16.97 8.81
C ARG A 14 43.07 -17.51 8.88
N SER A 15 42.91 -18.82 9.09
CA SER A 15 41.59 -19.46 9.21
C SER A 15 40.84 -19.00 10.47
N ILE A 16 41.54 -18.94 11.61
CA ILE A 16 40.98 -18.43 12.87
C ILE A 16 40.61 -16.94 12.73
N THR A 17 41.49 -16.15 12.10
CA THR A 17 41.22 -14.72 11.86
C THR A 17 39.96 -14.53 11.03
N GLY A 18 39.76 -15.32 9.97
CA GLY A 18 38.54 -15.28 9.15
C GLY A 18 37.29 -15.59 9.95
N ILE A 19 37.33 -16.62 10.81
CA ILE A 19 36.20 -16.98 11.69
C ILE A 19 35.90 -15.84 12.67
N VAL A 20 36.92 -15.26 13.31
CA VAL A 20 36.74 -14.14 14.25
C VAL A 20 36.11 -12.93 13.57
N VAL A 21 36.57 -12.57 12.37
CA VAL A 21 35.98 -11.47 11.59
C VAL A 21 34.52 -11.75 11.25
N MET A 22 34.20 -12.99 10.84
CA MET A 22 32.81 -13.38 10.55
C MET A 22 31.92 -13.29 11.79
N VAL A 23 32.41 -13.75 12.94
CA VAL A 23 31.69 -13.66 14.22
C VAL A 23 31.44 -12.21 14.60
N VAL A 24 32.45 -11.34 14.51
CA VAL A 24 32.30 -9.90 14.79
C VAL A 24 31.30 -9.26 13.82
N PHE A 25 31.33 -9.63 12.54
CA PHE A 25 30.37 -9.15 11.54
C PHE A 25 28.93 -9.53 11.91
N PHE A 26 28.67 -10.79 12.26
CA PHE A 26 27.35 -11.25 12.68
C PHE A 26 26.89 -10.60 13.99
N ILE A 27 27.80 -10.35 14.93
CA ILE A 27 27.49 -9.59 16.15
C ILE A 27 27.06 -8.17 15.79
N GLY A 28 27.79 -7.49 14.92
CA GLY A 28 27.43 -6.17 14.42
C GLY A 28 26.05 -6.15 13.75
N LEU A 29 25.78 -7.10 12.85
CA LEU A 29 24.48 -7.25 12.19
C LEU A 29 23.37 -7.52 13.21
N PHE A 30 23.61 -8.36 14.21
CA PHE A 30 22.65 -8.67 15.27
C PHE A 30 22.30 -7.44 16.12
N ILE A 31 23.29 -6.59 16.43
CA ILE A 31 23.06 -5.33 17.16
C ILE A 31 22.15 -4.39 16.34
N ILE A 32 22.44 -4.22 15.04
CA ILE A 32 21.63 -3.40 14.15
C ILE A 32 20.22 -3.98 14.03
N ALA A 33 20.11 -5.29 13.79
CA ALA A 33 18.82 -5.98 13.70
C ALA A 33 18.01 -5.80 14.98
N ARG A 34 18.63 -5.96 16.16
CA ARG A 34 17.95 -5.74 17.46
C ARG A 34 17.45 -4.31 17.60
N PHE A 35 18.25 -3.33 17.17
CA PHE A 35 17.85 -1.92 17.21
C PHE A 35 16.64 -1.67 16.30
N VAL A 36 16.70 -2.09 15.04
CA VAL A 36 15.61 -1.97 14.06
C VAL A 36 14.36 -2.69 14.56
N LEU A 37 14.49 -3.91 15.07
CA LEU A 37 13.39 -4.69 15.62
C LEU A 37 12.77 -4.00 16.83
N LYS A 38 13.57 -3.42 17.73
CA LYS A 38 13.06 -2.69 18.89
C LYS A 38 12.25 -1.47 18.46
N LEU A 39 12.77 -0.71 17.48
CA LEU A 39 12.07 0.44 16.93
C LEU A 39 10.77 0.02 16.21
N LEU A 40 10.85 -1.02 15.38
CA LEU A 40 9.72 -1.55 14.64
C LEU A 40 8.66 -2.15 15.57
N TYR A 41 9.05 -2.79 16.67
CA TYR A 41 8.13 -3.31 17.68
C TYR A 41 7.38 -2.17 18.39
N TRP A 42 8.09 -1.09 18.74
CA TRP A 42 7.47 0.10 19.31
C TRP A 42 6.52 0.80 18.33
N LEU A 43 6.86 0.82 17.05
CA LEU A 43 6.04 1.39 15.99
C LEU A 43 4.90 0.45 15.53
N SER A 44 5.03 -0.85 15.78
CA SER A 44 4.08 -1.89 15.36
C SER A 44 2.62 -1.59 15.71
N PRO A 45 2.25 -1.20 16.94
CA PRO A 45 0.86 -0.85 17.24
C PRO A 45 0.36 0.30 16.35
N LEU A 46 1.20 1.31 16.09
CA LEU A 46 0.86 2.42 15.21
C LEU A 46 0.70 1.95 13.75
N LEU A 47 1.60 1.08 13.26
CA LEU A 47 1.50 0.49 11.92
C LEU A 47 0.23 -0.33 11.76
N PHE A 48 -0.11 -1.13 12.78
CA PHE A 48 -1.30 -1.97 12.78
C PHE A 48 -2.59 -1.13 12.77
N ILE A 49 -2.66 -0.10 13.62
CA ILE A 49 -3.77 0.86 13.61
C ILE A 49 -3.86 1.57 12.25
N GLY A 50 -2.73 2.00 11.69
CA GLY A 50 -2.68 2.58 10.36
C GLY A 50 -3.25 1.66 9.28
N ALA A 51 -2.97 0.35 9.35
CA ALA A 51 -3.50 -0.63 8.41
C ALA A 51 -5.03 -0.73 8.50
N ILE A 52 -5.59 -0.70 9.71
CA ILE A 52 -7.04 -0.72 9.94
C ILE A 52 -7.70 0.54 9.37
N ILE A 53 -7.14 1.72 9.65
CA ILE A 53 -7.67 3.01 9.18
C ILE A 53 -7.63 3.08 7.64
N LEU A 54 -6.58 2.56 7.03
CA LEU A 54 -6.37 2.65 5.60
C LEU A 54 -7.27 1.70 4.80
N ASP A 55 -7.35 0.43 5.23
CA ASP A 55 -8.23 -0.57 4.63
C ASP A 55 -8.49 -1.73 5.61
N TYR A 56 -9.50 -1.59 6.47
CA TYR A 56 -9.87 -2.61 7.46
C TYR A 56 -10.12 -3.99 6.83
N LYS A 57 -10.54 -4.06 5.56
CA LYS A 57 -10.78 -5.31 4.84
C LYS A 57 -9.50 -6.12 4.67
N THR A 58 -8.35 -5.45 4.53
CA THR A 58 -7.04 -6.11 4.45
C THR A 58 -6.70 -6.84 5.74
N VAL A 59 -6.96 -6.21 6.89
CA VAL A 59 -6.72 -6.80 8.22
C VAL A 59 -7.69 -7.95 8.50
N VAL A 60 -8.97 -7.75 8.22
CA VAL A 60 -9.99 -8.80 8.37
C VAL A 60 -9.71 -9.98 7.44
N GLY A 61 -9.33 -9.72 6.18
CA GLY A 61 -8.98 -10.77 5.23
C GLY A 61 -7.77 -11.60 5.66
N TYR A 62 -6.78 -10.98 6.30
CA TYR A 62 -5.66 -11.69 6.90
C TYR A 62 -6.10 -12.56 8.09
N GLY A 63 -6.94 -12.03 8.99
CA GLY A 63 -7.51 -12.81 10.09
C GLY A 63 -8.36 -13.98 9.62
N GLN A 64 -9.19 -13.77 8.58
CA GLN A 64 -9.96 -14.83 7.93
C GLN A 64 -9.05 -15.90 7.31
N TRP A 65 -7.95 -15.49 6.68
CA TRP A 65 -6.95 -16.42 6.16
C TRP A 65 -6.35 -17.29 7.27
N LEU A 66 -5.98 -16.71 8.42
CA LEU A 66 -5.50 -17.48 9.59
C LEU A 66 -6.53 -18.49 10.08
N VAL A 67 -7.78 -18.08 10.26
CA VAL A 67 -8.87 -18.98 10.70
C VAL A 67 -9.10 -20.10 9.68
N ASN A 68 -9.10 -19.78 8.39
CA ASN A 68 -9.25 -20.76 7.32
C ASN A 68 -8.05 -21.70 7.26
N LEU A 69 -6.84 -21.24 7.58
CA LEU A 69 -5.65 -22.06 7.65
C LEU A 69 -5.77 -23.08 8.79
N VAL A 70 -6.25 -22.66 9.97
CA VAL A 70 -6.54 -23.58 11.09
C VAL A 70 -7.58 -24.63 10.68
N LYS A 71 -8.66 -24.22 10.01
CA LYS A 71 -9.71 -25.15 9.55
C LYS A 71 -9.21 -26.18 8.53
N ARG A 72 -8.27 -25.81 7.66
CA ARG A 72 -7.70 -26.69 6.63
C ARG A 72 -6.58 -27.57 7.17
N ASN A 73 -5.73 -27.01 8.01
CA ASN A 73 -4.61 -27.68 8.64
C ASN A 73 -4.34 -27.05 10.01
N THR A 74 -4.84 -27.69 11.06
CA THR A 74 -4.75 -27.18 12.43
C THR A 74 -3.31 -26.89 12.84
N GLY A 75 -2.37 -27.77 12.50
CA GLY A 75 -0.95 -27.60 12.84
C GLY A 75 -0.35 -26.34 12.22
N MET A 76 -0.53 -26.15 10.92
CA MET A 76 -0.03 -24.94 10.25
C MET A 76 -0.78 -23.69 10.65
N GLY A 77 -2.08 -23.77 10.91
CA GLY A 77 -2.85 -22.62 11.39
C GLY A 77 -2.37 -22.11 12.74
N ILE A 78 -2.13 -23.02 13.70
CA ILE A 78 -1.60 -22.64 15.02
C ILE A 78 -0.20 -22.06 14.90
N LEU A 79 0.68 -22.69 14.10
CA LEU A 79 2.02 -22.15 13.85
C LEU A 79 1.97 -20.76 13.23
N ALA A 80 1.06 -20.52 12.28
CA ALA A 80 0.89 -19.20 11.68
C ALA A 80 0.38 -18.16 12.69
N ILE A 81 -0.57 -18.51 13.55
CA ILE A 81 -1.09 -17.60 14.60
C ILE A 81 0.02 -17.25 15.60
N VAL A 82 0.71 -18.27 16.14
CA VAL A 82 1.82 -18.06 17.09
C VAL A 82 2.95 -17.27 16.44
N GLY A 83 3.31 -17.62 15.19
CA GLY A 83 4.26 -16.87 14.39
C GLY A 83 3.84 -15.42 14.21
N SER A 84 2.56 -15.14 13.99
CA SER A 84 2.06 -13.77 13.83
C SER A 84 2.21 -12.93 15.10
N LEU A 85 2.11 -13.54 16.28
CA LEU A 85 2.32 -12.87 17.56
C LEU A 85 3.80 -12.60 17.82
N ILE A 86 4.68 -13.57 17.54
CA ILE A 86 6.14 -13.42 17.70
C ILE A 86 6.68 -12.41 16.70
N PHE A 87 6.22 -12.49 15.45
CA PHE A 87 6.63 -11.62 14.34
C PHE A 87 5.65 -10.46 14.10
N PHE A 88 4.87 -10.07 15.12
CA PHE A 88 3.90 -8.98 15.05
C PHE A 88 4.42 -7.67 14.39
N PRO A 89 5.65 -7.18 14.69
CA PRO A 89 6.22 -6.01 13.98
C PRO A 89 6.25 -6.16 12.46
N PHE A 90 6.63 -7.35 11.98
CA PHE A 90 6.67 -7.64 10.55
C PHE A 90 5.28 -7.78 9.96
N VAL A 91 4.37 -8.46 10.67
CA VAL A 91 2.97 -8.61 10.25
C VAL A 91 2.29 -7.25 10.13
N SER A 92 2.49 -6.36 11.09
CA SER A 92 1.90 -5.01 11.09
C SER A 92 2.43 -4.17 9.93
N ALA A 93 3.74 -4.18 9.69
CA ALA A 93 4.35 -3.50 8.55
C ALA A 93 3.83 -4.06 7.21
N TYR A 94 3.74 -5.39 7.08
CA TYR A 94 3.19 -6.05 5.91
C TYR A 94 1.72 -5.66 5.66
N LEU A 95 0.89 -5.67 6.70
CA LEU A 95 -0.53 -5.32 6.60
C LEU A 95 -0.73 -3.87 6.19
N LEU A 96 0.04 -2.93 6.74
CA LEU A 96 -0.02 -1.52 6.35
C LEU A 96 0.40 -1.35 4.89
N GLY A 97 1.51 -1.96 4.48
CA GLY A 97 1.97 -1.90 3.09
C GLY A 97 0.93 -2.47 2.13
N LYS A 98 0.35 -3.63 2.45
CA LYS A 98 -0.73 -4.23 1.67
C LYS A 98 -1.98 -3.35 1.62
N ALA A 99 -2.38 -2.74 2.72
CA ALA A 99 -3.52 -1.84 2.80
C ALA A 99 -3.31 -0.55 1.98
N TYR A 100 -2.08 -0.04 1.96
CA TYR A 100 -1.72 1.14 1.17
C TYR A 100 -1.81 0.85 -0.32
N LEU A 101 -1.25 -0.28 -0.74
CA LEU A 101 -1.34 -0.74 -2.13
C LEU A 101 -2.79 -1.03 -2.53
N SER A 102 -3.57 -1.71 -1.68
CA SER A 102 -4.96 -2.05 -1.98
C SER A 102 -5.85 -0.82 -2.12
N LYS A 103 -5.64 0.22 -1.29
CA LYS A 103 -6.36 1.49 -1.41
C LYS A 103 -6.05 2.18 -2.74
N LYS A 104 -4.76 2.31 -3.08
CA LYS A 104 -4.35 2.92 -4.35
C LYS A 104 -4.92 2.18 -5.57
N SER A 105 -4.96 0.85 -5.55
CA SER A 105 -5.55 0.07 -6.64
C SER A 105 -7.07 0.22 -6.75
N LYS A 106 -7.77 0.52 -5.66
CA LYS A 106 -9.21 0.77 -5.68
C LYS A 106 -9.50 2.14 -6.30
N ASP A 107 -8.76 3.17 -5.90
CA ASP A 107 -8.93 4.53 -6.42
C ASP A 107 -8.76 4.54 -7.96
N ILE A 108 -7.72 3.87 -8.47
CA ILE A 108 -7.48 3.73 -9.93
C ILE A 108 -8.61 2.98 -10.63
N GLN A 109 -9.11 1.88 -10.03
CA GLN A 109 -10.23 1.14 -10.61
C GLN A 109 -11.53 1.95 -10.60
N GLU A 110 -11.72 2.77 -9.58
CA GLU A 110 -12.90 3.62 -9.44
C GLU A 110 -12.87 4.78 -10.43
N GLU A 111 -11.72 5.42 -10.64
CA GLU A 111 -11.52 6.40 -11.72
C GLU A 111 -11.77 5.78 -13.10
N GLN A 112 -11.26 4.57 -13.36
CA GLN A 112 -11.53 3.86 -14.61
C GLN A 112 -13.01 3.50 -14.78
N ARG A 113 -13.70 3.13 -13.70
CA ARG A 113 -15.16 2.90 -13.73
C ARG A 113 -15.91 4.19 -14.01
N ARG A 114 -15.59 5.30 -13.36
CA ARG A 114 -16.20 6.62 -13.65
C ARG A 114 -15.97 7.04 -15.10
N HIS A 115 -14.77 6.82 -15.63
CA HIS A 115 -14.48 7.10 -17.05
C HIS A 115 -15.21 6.17 -18.03
N ARG A 116 -15.52 4.93 -17.64
CA ARG A 116 -16.17 3.94 -18.50
C ARG A 116 -17.70 3.97 -18.42
N GLU A 117 -18.25 4.23 -17.24
CA GLU A 117 -19.68 4.18 -16.95
C GLU A 117 -20.33 5.59 -16.93
N GLY A 118 -19.53 6.66 -16.96
CA GLY A 118 -19.99 8.04 -16.81
C GLY A 118 -20.19 8.41 -15.33
N ASP A 119 -20.09 9.70 -14.99
CA ASP A 119 -20.41 10.16 -13.64
C ASP A 119 -21.89 9.87 -13.35
N LEU A 120 -22.19 9.35 -12.15
CA LEU A 120 -23.54 9.22 -11.66
C LEU A 120 -24.06 10.62 -11.31
N ILE A 121 -24.56 11.34 -12.32
CA ILE A 121 -25.18 12.65 -12.13
C ILE A 121 -26.58 12.38 -11.57
N ASP A 122 -26.87 12.87 -10.37
CA ASP A 122 -28.25 12.98 -9.91
C ASP A 122 -28.99 13.87 -10.91
N TYR A 123 -29.93 13.28 -11.66
CA TYR A 123 -30.76 14.04 -12.59
C TYR A 123 -31.57 15.02 -11.74
N GLU A 124 -31.31 16.31 -11.92
CA GLU A 124 -32.25 17.33 -11.49
C GLU A 124 -33.52 17.10 -12.33
N GLU A 125 -34.60 16.62 -11.70
CA GLU A 125 -35.91 16.49 -12.35
C GLU A 125 -36.31 17.87 -12.85
N MET A 126 -36.09 18.13 -14.14
CA MET A 126 -36.55 19.33 -14.80
C MET A 126 -38.07 19.33 -14.72
N ASP A 127 -38.63 20.30 -13.99
CA ASP A 127 -40.06 20.54 -13.92
C ASP A 127 -40.62 20.54 -15.36
N SER A 128 -41.63 19.71 -15.63
CA SER A 128 -42.19 19.46 -16.97
C SER A 128 -42.96 20.66 -17.58
N ARG A 129 -42.68 21.86 -17.07
CA ARG A 129 -43.25 23.11 -17.54
C ARG A 129 -42.62 23.46 -18.89
N PRO A 130 -43.44 23.81 -19.90
CA PRO A 130 -42.92 24.26 -21.19
C PRO A 130 -41.92 25.41 -20.97
N LEU A 131 -40.74 25.33 -21.60
CA LEU A 131 -39.77 26.42 -21.59
C LEU A 131 -40.43 27.66 -22.20
N GLU A 132 -40.66 28.69 -21.40
CA GLU A 132 -41.03 30.02 -21.90
C GLU A 132 -39.76 30.68 -22.47
N PHE A 133 -39.67 30.68 -23.79
CA PHE A 133 -38.61 31.39 -24.48
C PHE A 133 -38.86 32.90 -24.39
N PRO A 134 -37.86 33.72 -24.00
CA PRO A 134 -38.00 35.16 -24.08
C PRO A 134 -38.23 35.57 -25.54
N GLU A 135 -39.30 36.33 -25.78
CA GLU A 135 -39.60 36.87 -27.11
C GLU A 135 -38.44 37.77 -27.54
N MET A 136 -37.70 37.34 -28.57
CA MET A 136 -36.67 38.18 -29.16
C MET A 136 -37.36 39.40 -29.79
N GLU A 137 -37.16 40.55 -29.15
CA GLU A 137 -37.71 41.82 -29.59
C GLU A 137 -37.17 42.13 -30.99
N ARG A 138 -38.01 41.89 -32.01
CA ARG A 138 -37.70 42.17 -33.41
C ARG A 138 -37.59 43.67 -33.55
N ARG A 139 -36.37 44.20 -33.36
CA ARG A 139 -36.00 45.59 -33.58
C ARG A 139 -36.49 46.01 -34.96
N ARG A 140 -37.58 46.77 -35.01
CA ARG A 140 -38.10 47.44 -36.20
C ARG A 140 -36.95 48.21 -36.83
N ARG A 141 -36.42 47.67 -37.92
CA ARG A 141 -35.62 48.40 -38.88
C ARG A 141 -36.57 48.71 -40.04
N SER A 142 -37.44 49.69 -39.83
CA SER A 142 -38.35 50.22 -40.86
C SER A 142 -38.64 51.69 -40.56
N SER A 143 -37.64 52.53 -40.66
CA SER A 143 -37.75 53.99 -40.70
C SER A 143 -36.38 54.50 -41.15
N GLU A 144 -36.10 54.55 -42.46
CA GLU A 144 -35.04 55.40 -43.08
C GLU A 144 -34.74 55.09 -44.57
N GLU A 145 -35.55 54.33 -45.32
CA GLU A 145 -35.28 54.07 -46.76
C GLU A 145 -36.38 54.53 -47.74
N ASP A 146 -37.39 55.30 -47.30
CA ASP A 146 -38.43 55.83 -48.21
C ASP A 146 -38.30 57.33 -48.54
N ASP A 147 -37.30 58.05 -47.99
CA ASP A 147 -37.14 59.50 -48.20
C ASP A 147 -36.03 59.90 -49.20
N LEU A 148 -35.46 58.96 -49.95
CA LEU A 148 -34.44 59.27 -50.95
C LEU A 148 -34.70 58.52 -52.26
N LEU A 149 -35.66 58.96 -53.07
CA LEU A 149 -35.61 58.98 -54.56
C LEU A 149 -36.87 59.70 -55.10
N VAL A 150 -36.82 61.02 -55.17
CA VAL A 150 -37.60 61.86 -56.12
C VAL A 150 -36.67 62.27 -57.26
#